data_AF-A0A2V5URJ9-F1
#
_entry.id   AF-A0A2V5URJ9-F1
#
_cell.length_a   1.000
_cell.length_b   1.000
_cell.length_c   1.000
_cell.angle_alpha   90.00
_cell.angle_beta   90.00
_cell.angle_gamma   90.00
#
_symmetry.space_group_name_H-M   'P 1'
#
loop_
_entity.id
_entity.type
_entity.pdbx_description
1 polymer ?
#
loop_
_entity_poly.entity_id
_entity_poly.type
_entity_poly.pdbx_seq_one_letter_code
_entity_poly.pdbx_strand_id
1 'polypeptide(L)'
;MRRNGFEPEVRLLFFGNENQCKNEEKRLIAILGRRDLGTGPLVNFTAGGDGTLDRIVAEAERQKLRVAAEQQWRDSSSREKKIAGIIRSWRDSLIRESRLQGAKKAGVTIRARIAADPAARVRLSKQIKKAWADPKYRERGREAMRQLMADPAIRARLANTIRQKYIDDPSYKTRVSQTLQSRYKNESFRNRMLVIARNPLRREKIAAKARLRKHSESTKETLSELQRKLTEENLQFARELFLADHSIAAIAKRLNVSFTLAYRAIYGLRRAYARGVPSRDLVSDAIRRHREAAAMASRKLSSPDVQAMFELRRAGMAFATIDEHRWAKDLQGMWDLLFGGAG
;
A
#
# COMPACT_ATOMS: atom_id res chain seq x y z
N MET A 1 -54.84 40.91 26.50
CA MET A 1 -56.11 40.15 26.65
C MET A 1 -56.44 39.94 28.12
N ARG A 2 -55.82 39.00 28.86
CA ARG A 2 -56.17 38.78 30.28
C ARG A 2 -55.91 39.95 31.24
N ARG A 3 -54.86 40.76 30.99
CA ARG A 3 -54.59 42.00 31.76
C ARG A 3 -55.66 43.08 31.62
N ASN A 4 -56.56 42.98 30.63
CA ASN A 4 -57.61 43.96 30.38
C ASN A 4 -59.01 43.37 30.70
N GLY A 5 -59.10 42.30 31.49
CA GLY A 5 -60.38 41.70 31.90
C GLY A 5 -61.08 40.82 30.86
N PHE A 6 -60.46 40.57 29.70
CA PHE A 6 -61.02 39.65 28.69
C PHE A 6 -60.56 38.21 28.95
N GLU A 7 -61.52 37.28 29.02
CA GLU A 7 -61.24 35.85 29.07
C GLU A 7 -61.16 35.26 27.66
N PRO A 8 -60.05 34.58 27.29
CA PRO A 8 -59.94 33.95 25.99
C PRO A 8 -60.80 32.69 25.95
N GLU A 9 -61.71 32.63 24.98
CA GLU A 9 -62.43 31.40 24.67
C GLU A 9 -61.49 30.44 23.91
N VAL A 10 -61.26 29.25 24.49
CA VAL A 10 -60.42 28.21 23.86
C VAL A 10 -61.33 27.15 23.28
N ARG A 11 -61.37 27.04 21.94
CA ARG A 11 -62.11 26.01 21.22
C ARG A 11 -61.14 25.06 20.52
N LEU A 12 -61.41 23.76 20.63
CA LEU A 12 -60.75 22.75 19.81
C LEU A 12 -61.41 22.76 18.43
N LEU A 13 -60.65 23.16 17.41
CA LEU A 13 -61.17 23.33 16.06
C LEU A 13 -61.09 22.05 15.20
N PHE A 14 -60.24 21.09 15.57
CA PHE A 14 -60.02 19.88 14.79
C PHE A 14 -59.59 18.69 15.66
N PHE A 15 -60.07 17.49 15.32
CA PHE A 15 -59.69 16.22 15.92
C PHE A 15 -59.28 15.23 14.82
N GLY A 16 -58.15 14.54 15.01
CA GLY A 16 -57.63 13.57 14.05
C GLY A 16 -56.36 12.89 14.53
N ASN A 17 -55.75 12.05 13.69
CA ASN A 17 -54.43 11.49 13.96
C ASN A 17 -53.32 12.56 13.79
N GLU A 18 -52.11 12.26 14.28
CA GLU A 18 -50.99 13.21 14.30
C GLU A 18 -50.70 13.84 12.93
N ASN A 19 -50.75 13.05 11.85
CA ASN A 19 -50.53 13.56 10.49
C ASN A 19 -51.66 14.49 10.03
N GLN A 20 -52.91 14.16 10.35
CA GLN A 20 -54.07 15.01 10.04
C GLN A 20 -54.02 16.33 10.81
N CYS A 21 -53.74 16.29 12.11
CA CYS A 21 -53.57 17.49 12.93
C CYS A 21 -52.42 18.37 12.44
N LYS A 22 -51.29 17.77 12.03
CA LYS A 22 -50.13 18.47 11.45
C LYS A 22 -50.46 19.13 10.11
N ASN A 23 -51.24 18.47 9.27
CA ASN A 23 -51.68 19.05 7.99
C ASN A 23 -52.68 20.19 8.21
N GLU A 24 -53.59 20.05 9.17
CA GLU A 24 -54.55 21.10 9.50
C GLU A 24 -53.85 22.31 10.14
N GLU A 25 -52.84 22.09 11.00
CA GLU A 25 -52.00 23.17 11.53
C GLU A 25 -51.30 23.93 10.39
N LYS A 26 -50.67 23.22 9.46
CA LYS A 26 -50.04 23.83 8.27
C LYS A 26 -51.03 24.63 7.45
N ARG A 27 -52.23 24.09 7.25
CA ARG A 27 -53.32 24.77 6.52
C ARG A 27 -53.75 26.05 7.22
N LEU A 28 -53.98 26.01 8.54
CA LEU A 28 -54.34 27.19 9.33
C LEU A 28 -53.24 28.24 9.31
N ILE A 29 -51.98 27.84 9.38
CA ILE A 29 -50.82 28.73 9.25
C ILE A 29 -50.78 29.40 7.88
N ALA A 30 -51.05 28.66 6.81
CA ALA A 30 -51.09 29.20 5.45
C ALA A 30 -52.24 30.21 5.25
N ILE A 31 -53.40 29.96 5.86
CA ILE A 31 -54.58 30.82 5.72
C ILE A 31 -54.47 32.07 6.60
N LEU A 32 -54.17 31.90 7.89
CA LEU A 32 -54.20 32.99 8.85
C LEU A 32 -52.90 33.79 8.86
N GLY A 33 -51.78 33.18 8.45
CA GLY A 33 -50.46 33.80 8.47
C GLY A 33 -49.82 33.85 9.85
N ARG A 34 -48.51 34.12 9.89
CA ARG A 34 -47.68 34.07 11.10
C ARG A 34 -47.24 35.45 11.55
N ARG A 35 -47.23 35.65 12.86
CA ARG A 35 -46.85 36.91 13.50
C ARG A 35 -45.36 37.21 13.35
N ASP A 36 -44.51 36.20 13.43
CA ASP A 36 -43.06 36.38 13.32
C ASP A 36 -42.60 36.72 11.90
N LEU A 37 -43.40 36.34 10.89
CA LEU A 37 -43.21 36.72 9.48
C LEU A 37 -43.93 38.02 9.11
N GLY A 38 -44.71 38.61 10.02
CA GLY A 38 -45.56 39.77 9.72
C GLY A 38 -46.74 39.45 8.79
N THR A 39 -47.06 38.17 8.57
CA THR A 39 -48.11 37.73 7.63
C THR A 39 -49.45 37.44 8.30
N GLY A 40 -49.52 37.42 9.63
CA GLY A 40 -50.78 37.14 10.34
C GLY A 40 -50.70 37.13 11.86
N PRO A 41 -51.76 36.72 12.56
CA PRO A 41 -51.88 36.81 14.01
C PRO A 41 -51.32 35.59 14.75
N LEU A 42 -51.06 34.48 14.07
CA LEU A 42 -50.64 33.24 14.72
C LEU A 42 -49.26 33.36 15.34
N VAL A 43 -49.11 32.82 16.55
CA VAL A 43 -47.84 32.82 17.32
C VAL A 43 -46.94 31.62 17.02
N ASN A 44 -47.29 30.81 16.01
CA ASN A 44 -46.48 29.69 15.57
C ASN A 44 -45.17 30.21 14.96
N PHE A 45 -44.04 29.67 15.43
CA PHE A 45 -42.69 30.03 14.92
C PHE A 45 -42.19 29.07 13.84
N THR A 46 -43.04 28.18 13.35
CA THR A 46 -42.73 27.24 12.27
C THR A 46 -43.86 27.21 11.25
N ALA A 47 -43.66 26.58 10.10
CA ALA A 47 -44.71 26.37 9.12
C ALA A 47 -45.73 25.28 9.53
N GLY A 48 -45.62 24.71 10.74
CA GLY A 48 -46.44 23.63 11.27
C GLY A 48 -45.68 22.30 11.40
N GLY A 49 -46.09 21.45 12.34
CA GLY A 49 -45.45 20.16 12.66
C GLY A 49 -44.70 20.13 13.99
N ASP A 50 -43.47 19.59 13.99
CA ASP A 50 -42.75 19.21 15.22
C ASP A 50 -42.17 20.42 16.00
N GLY A 51 -42.60 21.64 15.67
CA GLY A 51 -42.23 22.88 16.36
C GLY A 51 -40.76 23.32 16.25
N THR A 52 -39.94 22.64 15.45
CA THR A 52 -38.48 22.84 15.41
C THR A 52 -37.89 23.05 14.01
N LEU A 53 -38.46 22.42 12.98
CA LEU A 53 -38.04 22.60 11.59
C LEU A 53 -38.45 23.99 11.07
N ASP A 54 -37.52 24.67 10.41
CA ASP A 54 -37.69 26.02 9.81
C ASP A 54 -38.06 27.15 10.79
N ARG A 55 -37.77 26.95 12.08
CA ARG A 55 -37.88 28.02 13.07
C ARG A 55 -36.84 29.11 12.80
N ILE A 56 -37.29 30.33 12.57
CA ILE A 56 -36.41 31.51 12.48
C ILE A 56 -36.00 31.88 13.90
N VAL A 57 -34.74 31.60 14.25
CA VAL A 57 -34.15 31.96 15.54
C VAL A 57 -33.37 33.25 15.37
N ALA A 58 -33.79 34.31 16.07
CA ALA A 58 -33.07 35.59 16.09
C ALA A 58 -31.65 35.42 16.63
N GLU A 59 -30.69 36.23 16.17
CA GLU A 59 -29.28 36.07 16.55
C GLU A 59 -29.06 36.23 18.06
N ALA A 60 -29.80 37.13 18.71
CA ALA A 60 -29.77 37.29 20.16
C ALA A 60 -30.23 36.01 20.91
N GLU A 61 -31.26 35.32 20.39
CA GLU A 61 -31.71 34.05 20.95
C GLU A 61 -30.68 32.94 20.71
N ARG A 62 -30.11 32.88 19.50
CA ARG A 62 -29.05 31.94 19.15
C ARG A 62 -27.84 32.09 20.07
N GLN A 63 -27.46 33.33 20.38
CA GLN A 63 -26.38 33.62 21.31
C GLN A 63 -26.71 33.18 22.73
N LYS A 64 -27.94 33.42 23.22
CA LYS A 64 -28.39 32.91 24.52
C LYS A 64 -28.33 31.38 24.59
N LEU A 65 -28.80 30.69 23.55
CA LEU A 65 -28.75 29.23 23.45
C LEU A 65 -27.30 28.72 23.45
N ARG A 66 -26.40 29.41 22.73
CA ARG A 66 -24.97 29.08 22.70
C ARG A 66 -24.33 29.21 24.07
N VAL A 67 -24.59 30.32 24.78
CA VAL A 67 -24.07 30.55 26.14
C VAL A 67 -24.62 29.52 27.11
N ALA A 68 -25.92 29.24 27.07
CA ALA A 68 -26.53 28.21 27.91
C ALA A 68 -25.95 26.81 27.64
N ALA A 69 -25.76 26.45 26.36
CA ALA A 69 -25.11 25.20 25.99
C ALA A 69 -23.67 25.12 26.53
N GLU A 70 -22.90 26.21 26.40
CA GLU A 70 -21.54 26.28 26.92
C GLU A 70 -21.49 26.13 28.44
N GLN A 71 -22.37 26.83 29.17
CA GLN A 71 -22.50 26.71 30.62
C GLN A 71 -22.81 25.28 31.06
N GLN A 72 -23.71 24.59 30.36
CA GLN A 72 -24.02 23.17 30.64
C GLN A 72 -22.83 22.23 30.45
N TRP A 73 -21.87 22.57 29.59
CA TRP A 73 -20.65 21.78 29.39
C TRP A 73 -19.51 22.18 30.35
N ARG A 74 -19.57 23.38 30.94
CA ARG A 74 -18.65 23.84 31.99
C ARG A 74 -18.96 23.21 33.35
N ASP A 75 -20.24 23.05 33.69
CA ASP A 75 -20.65 22.35 34.91
C ASP A 75 -20.37 20.84 34.80
N SER A 76 -19.58 20.29 35.74
CA SER A 76 -19.17 18.88 35.68
C SER A 76 -20.36 17.94 35.86
N SER A 77 -21.29 18.25 36.77
CA SER A 77 -22.47 17.40 37.03
C SER A 77 -23.39 17.32 35.82
N SER A 78 -23.69 18.46 35.20
CA SER A 78 -24.47 18.53 33.95
C SER A 78 -23.79 17.82 32.79
N ARG A 79 -22.47 18.02 32.64
CA ARG A 79 -21.66 17.35 31.62
C ARG A 79 -21.67 15.84 31.80
N GLU A 80 -21.47 15.33 33.01
CA GLU A 80 -21.48 13.90 33.32
C GLU A 80 -22.85 13.28 33.02
N LYS A 81 -23.94 13.92 33.46
CA LYS A 81 -25.31 13.47 33.16
C LYS A 81 -25.56 13.39 31.65
N LYS A 82 -25.09 14.38 30.88
CA LYS A 82 -25.19 14.37 29.41
C LYS A 82 -24.36 13.27 28.78
N ILE A 83 -23.10 13.09 29.20
CA ILE A 83 -22.23 12.01 28.70
C ILE A 83 -22.87 10.66 29.00
N ALA A 84 -23.36 10.44 30.22
CA ALA A 84 -24.05 9.21 30.60
C ALA A 84 -25.31 8.97 29.75
N GLY A 85 -26.11 10.02 29.48
CA GLY A 85 -27.26 9.94 28.58
C GLY A 85 -26.86 9.57 27.15
N ILE A 86 -25.79 10.15 26.62
CA ILE A 86 -25.23 9.79 25.31
C ILE A 86 -24.81 8.32 25.32
N ILE A 87 -24.04 7.87 26.32
CA ILE A 87 -23.60 6.48 26.44
C ILE A 87 -24.79 5.52 26.48
N ARG A 88 -25.82 5.81 27.30
CA ARG A 88 -27.05 5.01 27.35
C ARG A 88 -27.73 4.93 25.98
N SER A 89 -27.84 6.05 25.28
CA SER A 89 -28.46 6.09 23.95
C SER A 89 -27.69 5.30 22.87
N TRP A 90 -26.40 5.07 23.05
CA TRP A 90 -25.60 4.21 22.17
C TRP A 90 -25.67 2.72 22.53
N ARG A 91 -26.10 2.39 23.76
CA ARG A 91 -26.34 1.01 24.20
C ARG A 91 -27.71 0.50 23.75
N ASP A 92 -28.70 1.38 23.67
CA ASP A 92 -30.01 1.06 23.13
C ASP A 92 -29.95 0.85 21.60
N SER A 93 -30.35 -0.33 21.13
CA SER A 93 -30.28 -0.72 19.72
C SER A 93 -31.18 0.13 18.81
N LEU A 94 -32.38 0.49 19.27
CA LEU A 94 -33.35 1.25 18.47
C LEU A 94 -32.89 2.70 18.32
N ILE A 95 -32.39 3.29 19.40
CA ILE A 95 -31.88 4.67 19.38
C ILE A 95 -30.54 4.74 18.63
N ARG A 96 -29.70 3.72 18.76
CA ARG A 96 -28.39 3.66 18.09
C ARG A 96 -28.49 3.78 16.58
N GLU A 97 -29.43 3.10 15.93
CA GLU A 97 -29.57 3.16 14.46
C GLU A 97 -29.93 4.59 14.01
N SER A 98 -30.92 5.20 14.65
CA SER A 98 -31.30 6.60 14.42
C SER A 98 -30.13 7.57 14.61
N ARG A 99 -29.31 7.37 15.66
CA ARG A 99 -28.10 8.16 15.89
C ARG A 99 -27.03 7.93 14.82
N LEU A 100 -26.85 6.70 14.34
CA LEU A 100 -25.92 6.39 13.24
C LEU A 100 -26.34 7.09 11.95
N GLN A 101 -27.62 7.06 11.62
CA GLN A 101 -28.15 7.77 10.45
C GLN A 101 -27.97 9.30 10.59
N GLY A 102 -28.27 9.85 11.76
CA GLY A 102 -28.00 11.25 12.07
C GLY A 102 -26.52 11.62 11.92
N ALA A 103 -25.62 10.78 12.43
CA ALA A 103 -24.17 10.97 12.31
C ALA A 103 -23.67 10.88 10.86
N LYS A 104 -24.22 9.96 10.05
CA LYS A 104 -23.91 9.86 8.61
C LYS A 104 -24.32 11.14 7.89
N LYS A 105 -25.55 11.62 8.10
CA LYS A 105 -26.08 12.87 7.50
C LYS A 105 -25.25 14.08 7.94
N ALA A 106 -25.09 14.27 9.26
CA ALA A 106 -24.31 15.37 9.82
C ALA A 106 -22.84 15.33 9.37
N GLY A 107 -22.26 14.14 9.25
CA GLY A 107 -20.90 13.94 8.78
C GLY A 107 -20.67 14.38 7.34
N VAL A 108 -21.67 14.28 6.46
CA VAL A 108 -21.61 14.85 5.10
C VAL A 108 -21.55 16.38 5.18
N THR A 109 -22.45 16.99 5.94
CA THR A 109 -22.52 18.45 6.11
C THR A 109 -21.25 19.03 6.74
N ILE A 110 -20.73 18.37 7.78
CA ILE A 110 -19.48 18.76 8.45
C ILE A 110 -18.30 18.64 7.49
N ARG A 111 -18.22 17.56 6.69
CA ARG A 111 -17.15 17.42 5.68
C ARG A 111 -17.21 18.52 4.63
N ALA A 112 -18.41 18.85 4.13
CA ALA A 112 -18.59 19.94 3.17
C ALA A 112 -18.15 21.28 3.77
N ARG A 113 -18.56 21.58 5.00
CA ARG A 113 -18.16 22.81 5.71
C ARG A 113 -16.65 22.89 5.93
N ILE A 114 -16.02 21.80 6.35
CA ILE A 114 -14.57 21.75 6.52
C ILE A 114 -13.87 21.92 5.17
N ALA A 115 -14.38 21.31 4.10
CA ALA A 115 -13.78 21.45 2.78
C ALA A 115 -13.81 22.91 2.29
N ALA A 116 -14.90 23.64 2.58
CA ALA A 116 -15.11 25.04 2.21
C ALA A 116 -14.29 26.05 3.03
N ASP A 117 -13.97 25.77 4.30
CA ASP A 117 -13.16 26.65 5.17
C ASP A 117 -11.70 26.14 5.31
N PRO A 118 -10.71 26.76 4.63
CA PRO A 118 -9.30 26.38 4.74
C PRO A 118 -8.77 26.42 6.19
N ALA A 119 -9.21 27.38 7.01
CA ALA A 119 -8.77 27.50 8.38
C ALA A 119 -9.30 26.34 9.24
N ALA A 120 -10.54 25.88 9.01
CA ALA A 120 -11.06 24.67 9.64
C ALA A 120 -10.26 23.43 9.28
N ARG A 121 -9.81 23.28 8.02
CA ARG A 121 -8.95 22.16 7.59
C ARG A 121 -7.63 22.13 8.34
N VAL A 122 -6.99 23.28 8.48
CA VAL A 122 -5.71 23.41 9.19
C VAL A 122 -5.90 23.08 10.67
N ARG A 123 -6.93 23.63 11.33
CA ARG A 123 -7.24 23.33 12.73
C ARG A 123 -7.47 21.83 12.95
N LEU A 124 -8.30 21.19 12.12
CA LEU A 124 -8.56 19.76 12.20
C LEU A 124 -7.30 18.93 11.98
N SER A 125 -6.50 19.28 10.96
CA SER A 125 -5.22 18.62 10.68
C SER A 125 -4.27 18.69 11.88
N LYS A 126 -4.15 19.85 12.52
CA LYS A 126 -3.34 20.03 13.73
C LYS A 126 -3.82 19.16 14.89
N GLN A 127 -5.13 19.10 15.13
CA GLN A 127 -5.72 18.26 16.18
C GLN A 127 -5.47 16.77 15.92
N ILE A 128 -5.68 16.32 14.68
CA ILE A 128 -5.42 14.93 14.29
C ILE A 128 -3.94 14.61 14.48
N LYS A 129 -3.01 15.45 14.01
CA LYS A 129 -1.56 15.24 14.21
C LYS A 129 -1.20 15.14 15.69
N LYS A 130 -1.78 15.98 16.55
CA LYS A 130 -1.60 15.91 18.01
C LYS A 130 -2.09 14.57 18.58
N ALA A 131 -3.26 14.09 18.15
CA ALA A 131 -3.77 12.78 18.56
C ALA A 131 -2.87 11.63 18.08
N TRP A 132 -2.30 11.71 16.88
CA TRP A 132 -1.37 10.72 16.35
C TRP A 132 0.00 10.69 17.07
N ALA A 133 0.35 11.71 17.85
CA ALA A 133 1.54 11.67 18.69
C ALA A 133 1.40 10.65 19.83
N ASP A 134 0.18 10.44 20.35
CA ASP A 134 -0.11 9.46 21.40
C ASP A 134 0.06 8.01 20.88
N PRO A 135 0.97 7.21 21.45
CA PRO A 135 1.14 5.80 21.09
C PRO A 135 -0.12 4.96 21.25
N LYS A 136 -0.92 5.17 22.31
CA LYS A 136 -2.15 4.40 22.56
C LYS A 136 -3.20 4.67 21.50
N TYR A 137 -3.33 5.92 21.06
CA TYR A 137 -4.21 6.28 19.95
C TYR A 137 -3.79 5.59 18.64
N ARG A 138 -2.49 5.59 18.32
CA ARG A 138 -1.95 4.92 17.11
C ARG A 138 -2.19 3.43 17.11
N GLU A 139 -2.01 2.79 18.26
CA GLU A 139 -2.23 1.35 18.40
C GLU A 139 -3.70 0.97 18.18
N ARG A 140 -4.63 1.66 18.83
CA ARG A 140 -6.08 1.45 18.60
C ARG A 140 -6.45 1.62 17.13
N GLY A 141 -5.89 2.63 16.45
CA GLY A 141 -6.11 2.82 15.02
C GLY A 141 -5.57 1.66 14.16
N ARG A 142 -4.40 1.12 14.50
CA ARG A 142 -3.82 -0.05 13.81
C ARG A 142 -4.64 -1.31 14.03
N GLU A 143 -5.11 -1.53 15.26
CA GLU A 143 -5.93 -2.69 15.59
C GLU A 143 -7.30 -2.64 14.90
N ALA A 144 -7.98 -1.50 14.94
CA ALA A 144 -9.23 -1.30 14.22
C ALA A 144 -9.07 -1.56 12.70
N MET A 145 -7.96 -1.09 12.11
CA MET A 145 -7.66 -1.36 10.71
C MET A 145 -7.37 -2.85 10.47
N ARG A 146 -6.68 -3.52 11.39
CA ARG A 146 -6.41 -4.97 11.29
C ARG A 146 -7.71 -5.78 11.31
N GLN A 147 -8.63 -5.45 12.21
CA GLN A 147 -9.96 -6.06 12.28
C GLN A 147 -10.76 -5.79 11.00
N LEU A 148 -10.75 -4.55 10.52
CA LEU A 148 -11.42 -4.19 9.27
C LEU A 148 -10.86 -4.94 8.05
N MET A 149 -9.54 -5.14 7.98
CA MET A 149 -8.88 -5.86 6.89
C MET A 149 -8.97 -7.39 7.01
N ALA A 150 -9.45 -7.92 8.13
CA ALA A 150 -9.69 -9.35 8.28
C ALA A 150 -10.85 -9.82 7.39
N ASP A 151 -11.84 -8.95 7.15
CA ASP A 151 -12.94 -9.21 6.22
C ASP A 151 -12.45 -9.18 4.75
N PRO A 152 -12.52 -10.32 4.02
CA PRO A 152 -12.13 -10.39 2.61
C PRO A 152 -12.94 -9.46 1.70
N ALA A 153 -14.23 -9.24 1.97
CA ALA A 153 -15.11 -8.41 1.14
C ALA A 153 -14.72 -6.93 1.23
N ILE A 154 -14.43 -6.44 2.43
CA ILE A 154 -13.95 -5.06 2.64
C ILE A 154 -12.60 -4.86 1.97
N ARG A 155 -11.68 -5.83 2.12
CA ARG A 155 -10.37 -5.80 1.46
C ARG A 155 -10.49 -5.75 -0.06
N ALA A 156 -11.39 -6.55 -0.64
CA ALA A 156 -11.65 -6.55 -2.08
C ALA A 156 -12.23 -5.21 -2.56
N ARG A 157 -13.18 -4.63 -1.81
CA ARG A 157 -13.78 -3.33 -2.12
C ARG A 157 -12.73 -2.22 -2.15
N LEU A 158 -11.87 -2.15 -1.13
CA LEU A 158 -10.79 -1.16 -1.09
C LEU A 158 -9.80 -1.33 -2.24
N ALA A 159 -9.42 -2.57 -2.56
CA ALA A 159 -8.55 -2.85 -3.70
C ALA A 159 -9.18 -2.39 -5.03
N ASN A 160 -10.48 -2.62 -5.21
CA ASN A 160 -11.21 -2.15 -6.39
C ASN A 160 -11.28 -0.63 -6.46
N THR A 161 -11.54 0.07 -5.35
CA THR A 161 -11.51 1.54 -5.32
C THR A 161 -10.14 2.09 -5.73
N ILE A 162 -9.05 1.47 -5.27
CA ILE A 162 -7.70 1.87 -5.69
C ILE A 162 -7.50 1.60 -7.17
N ARG A 163 -7.89 0.42 -7.68
CA ARG A 163 -7.80 0.09 -9.11
C ARG A 163 -8.56 1.09 -9.98
N GLN A 164 -9.78 1.46 -9.59
CA GLN A 164 -10.55 2.45 -10.33
C GLN A 164 -9.84 3.79 -10.38
N LYS A 165 -9.25 4.26 -9.26
CA LYS A 165 -8.42 5.48 -9.30
C LYS A 165 -7.23 5.42 -10.26
N TYR A 166 -6.66 4.24 -10.49
CA TYR A 166 -5.60 4.07 -11.50
C TYR A 166 -6.11 4.17 -12.94
N ILE A 167 -7.40 3.90 -13.16
CA ILE A 167 -8.07 4.00 -14.47
C ILE A 167 -8.57 5.43 -14.68
N ASP A 168 -9.27 5.99 -13.68
CA ASP A 168 -9.94 7.29 -13.76
C ASP A 168 -8.96 8.48 -13.81
N ASP A 169 -7.81 8.39 -13.12
CA ASP A 169 -6.80 9.46 -13.06
C ASP A 169 -5.43 8.93 -13.56
N PRO A 170 -5.10 9.13 -14.85
CA PRO A 170 -3.79 8.76 -15.40
C PRO A 170 -2.61 9.42 -14.65
N SER A 171 -2.80 10.62 -14.09
CA SER A 171 -1.77 11.33 -13.33
C SER A 171 -1.50 10.68 -11.96
N TYR A 172 -2.47 9.93 -11.42
CA TYR A 172 -2.35 9.25 -10.13
C TYR A 172 -1.22 8.23 -10.16
N LYS A 173 -1.13 7.44 -11.24
CA LYS A 173 -0.05 6.45 -11.43
C LYS A 173 1.33 7.11 -11.39
N THR A 174 1.47 8.23 -12.10
CA THR A 174 2.71 9.01 -12.16
C THR A 174 3.08 9.55 -10.78
N ARG A 175 2.12 10.14 -10.05
CA ARG A 175 2.33 10.69 -8.70
C ARG A 175 2.75 9.63 -7.69
N VAL A 176 2.10 8.47 -7.72
CA VAL A 176 2.47 7.32 -6.86
C VAL A 176 3.88 6.83 -7.20
N SER A 177 4.21 6.71 -8.49
CA SER A 177 5.54 6.31 -8.95
C SER A 177 6.62 7.29 -8.49
N GLN A 178 6.43 8.59 -8.72
CA GLN A 178 7.35 9.65 -8.29
C GLN A 178 7.56 9.63 -6.77
N THR A 179 6.47 9.55 -6.00
CA THR A 179 6.55 9.46 -4.54
C THR A 179 7.39 8.26 -4.10
N LEU A 180 7.20 7.11 -4.75
CA LEU A 180 7.94 5.90 -4.44
C LEU A 180 9.42 6.05 -4.80
N GLN A 181 9.73 6.58 -5.98
CA GLN A 181 11.10 6.87 -6.42
C GLN A 181 11.82 7.81 -5.44
N SER A 182 11.17 8.90 -5.01
CA SER A 182 11.72 9.80 -4.00
C SER A 182 12.01 9.10 -2.67
N ARG A 183 11.14 8.18 -2.23
CA ARG A 183 11.40 7.38 -1.02
C ARG A 183 12.58 6.43 -1.18
N TYR A 184 12.78 5.85 -2.36
CA TYR A 184 13.92 4.98 -2.64
C TYR A 184 15.27 5.70 -2.69
N LYS A 185 15.28 7.04 -2.86
CA LYS A 185 16.51 7.83 -2.66
C LYS A 185 16.99 7.82 -1.21
N ASN A 186 16.09 7.62 -0.25
CA ASN A 186 16.47 7.44 1.15
C ASN A 186 17.06 6.04 1.38
N GLU A 187 18.32 6.00 1.78
CA GLU A 187 19.06 4.75 1.97
C GLU A 187 18.45 3.83 3.04
N SER A 188 18.02 4.37 4.18
CA SER A 188 17.35 3.59 5.24
C SER A 188 16.06 2.94 4.74
N PHE A 189 15.28 3.66 3.92
CA PHE A 189 14.09 3.07 3.30
C PHE A 189 14.46 1.98 2.29
N ARG A 190 15.44 2.24 1.41
CA ARG A 190 15.94 1.26 0.43
C ARG A 190 16.42 -0.03 1.11
N ASN A 191 17.24 0.09 2.16
CA ASN A 191 17.78 -1.05 2.90
C ASN A 191 16.68 -1.88 3.56
N ARG A 192 15.68 -1.23 4.18
CA ARG A 192 14.48 -1.94 4.71
C ARG A 192 13.74 -2.71 3.62
N MET A 193 13.55 -2.11 2.44
CA MET A 193 12.90 -2.78 1.32
C MET A 193 13.73 -3.97 0.79
N LEU A 194 15.06 -3.87 0.78
CA LEU A 194 15.94 -4.98 0.41
C LEU A 194 15.88 -6.14 1.40
N VAL A 195 15.86 -5.87 2.71
CA VAL A 195 15.67 -6.91 3.74
C VAL A 195 14.34 -7.63 3.51
N ILE A 196 13.27 -6.88 3.27
CA ILE A 196 11.95 -7.44 2.96
C ILE A 196 11.98 -8.29 1.68
N ALA A 197 12.73 -7.88 0.66
CA ALA A 197 12.87 -8.60 -0.61
C ALA A 197 13.75 -9.85 -0.51
N ARG A 198 14.67 -9.90 0.47
CA ARG A 198 15.51 -11.07 0.76
C ARG A 198 14.79 -12.15 1.58
N ASN A 199 13.61 -11.85 2.15
CA ASN A 199 12.83 -12.82 2.91
C ASN A 199 12.51 -14.08 2.05
N PRO A 200 12.96 -15.29 2.46
CA PRO A 200 12.80 -16.52 1.69
C PRO A 200 11.34 -16.89 1.40
N LEU A 201 10.46 -16.81 2.41
CA LEU A 201 9.04 -17.14 2.28
C LEU A 201 8.34 -16.23 1.27
N ARG A 202 8.74 -14.95 1.23
CA ARG A 202 8.20 -13.99 0.26
C ARG A 202 8.71 -14.28 -1.15
N ARG A 203 10.00 -14.61 -1.29
CA ARG A 203 10.60 -15.01 -2.58
C ARG A 203 9.94 -16.26 -3.13
N GLU A 204 9.68 -17.25 -2.30
CA GLU A 204 9.00 -18.47 -2.69
C GLU A 204 7.55 -18.20 -3.15
N LYS A 205 6.78 -17.38 -2.43
CA LYS A 205 5.45 -16.96 -2.87
C LYS A 205 5.46 -16.26 -4.23
N ILE A 206 6.44 -15.38 -4.46
CA ILE A 206 6.62 -14.70 -5.74
C ILE A 206 6.99 -15.70 -6.84
N ALA A 207 7.93 -16.62 -6.56
CA ALA A 207 8.37 -17.64 -7.50
C ALA A 207 7.24 -18.63 -7.85
N ALA A 208 6.46 -19.08 -6.87
CA ALA A 208 5.29 -19.93 -7.07
C ALA A 208 4.26 -19.26 -7.99
N LYS A 209 3.97 -17.98 -7.75
CA LYS A 209 3.08 -17.20 -8.63
C LYS A 209 3.67 -17.01 -10.03
N ALA A 210 4.98 -16.83 -10.14
CA ALA A 210 5.66 -16.72 -11.44
C ALA A 210 5.61 -18.03 -12.23
N ARG A 211 5.77 -19.19 -11.58
CA ARG A 211 5.65 -20.52 -12.21
C ARG A 211 4.26 -20.75 -12.83
N LEU A 212 3.21 -20.21 -12.20
CA LEU A 212 1.82 -20.30 -12.68
C LEU A 212 1.47 -19.28 -13.76
N ARG A 213 2.37 -18.34 -14.07
CA ARG A 213 2.07 -17.25 -15.02
C ARG A 213 2.24 -17.76 -16.45
N LYS A 214 1.14 -17.85 -17.20
CA LYS A 214 1.18 -18.04 -18.64
C LYS A 214 1.58 -16.71 -19.30
N HIS A 215 2.64 -16.72 -20.11
CA HIS A 215 3.02 -15.59 -20.95
C HIS A 215 2.02 -15.45 -22.11
N SER A 216 1.72 -14.20 -22.52
CA SER A 216 0.89 -13.95 -23.71
C SER A 216 1.59 -14.46 -24.97
N GLU A 217 0.83 -14.79 -26.03
CA GLU A 217 1.41 -15.22 -27.31
C GLU A 217 2.39 -14.20 -27.86
N SER A 218 2.07 -12.91 -27.81
CA SER A 218 3.00 -11.84 -28.20
C SER A 218 4.33 -11.87 -27.46
N THR A 219 4.32 -12.21 -26.15
CA THR A 219 5.55 -12.31 -25.34
C THR A 219 6.34 -13.57 -25.70
N LYS A 220 5.64 -14.68 -25.99
CA LYS A 220 6.29 -15.92 -26.45
C LYS A 220 6.92 -15.72 -27.83
N GLU A 221 6.27 -14.98 -28.71
CA GLU A 221 6.75 -14.63 -30.04
C GLU A 221 7.99 -13.74 -29.96
N THR A 222 7.99 -12.68 -29.13
CA THR A 222 9.21 -11.87 -28.92
C THR A 222 10.37 -12.69 -28.34
N LEU A 223 10.08 -13.61 -27.41
CA LEU A 223 11.08 -14.53 -26.87
C LEU A 223 11.60 -15.51 -27.93
N SER A 224 10.73 -15.99 -28.81
CA SER A 224 11.05 -16.87 -29.94
C SER A 224 11.86 -16.15 -31.01
N GLU A 225 11.53 -14.91 -31.35
CA GLU A 225 12.30 -14.06 -32.26
C GLU A 225 13.69 -13.73 -31.71
N LEU A 226 13.78 -13.44 -30.40
CA LEU A 226 15.07 -13.29 -29.72
C LEU A 226 15.88 -14.60 -29.71
N GLN A 227 15.22 -15.76 -29.69
CA GLN A 227 15.84 -17.08 -29.80
C GLN A 227 16.26 -17.41 -31.25
N ARG A 228 15.50 -16.98 -32.26
CA ARG A 228 15.75 -17.18 -33.69
C ARG A 228 16.96 -16.40 -34.24
N LYS A 229 17.52 -15.44 -33.49
CA LYS A 229 18.71 -14.69 -33.92
C LYS A 229 19.99 -15.54 -34.08
N LEU A 230 20.03 -16.79 -33.59
CA LEU A 230 21.10 -17.73 -33.97
C LEU A 230 20.55 -18.83 -34.87
N THR A 231 21.08 -18.89 -36.09
CA THR A 231 21.00 -20.04 -36.99
C THR A 231 21.81 -21.22 -36.43
N GLU A 232 21.62 -22.43 -36.96
CA GLU A 232 22.46 -23.59 -36.60
C GLU A 232 23.95 -23.34 -36.88
N GLU A 233 24.27 -22.65 -37.98
CA GLU A 233 25.62 -22.22 -38.32
C GLU A 233 26.22 -21.28 -37.26
N ASN A 234 25.44 -20.31 -36.76
CA ASN A 234 25.89 -19.42 -35.68
C ASN A 234 26.14 -20.17 -34.37
N LEU A 235 25.39 -21.24 -34.09
CA LEU A 235 25.58 -22.08 -32.92
C LEU A 235 26.86 -22.91 -33.02
N GLN A 236 27.11 -23.51 -34.18
CA GLN A 236 28.32 -24.28 -34.43
C GLN A 236 29.55 -23.37 -34.39
N PHE A 237 29.50 -22.23 -35.07
CA PHE A 237 30.54 -21.21 -35.04
C PHE A 237 30.82 -20.67 -33.63
N ALA A 238 29.78 -20.42 -32.82
CA ALA A 238 29.95 -20.02 -31.42
C ALA A 238 30.71 -21.07 -30.59
N ARG A 239 30.46 -22.35 -30.84
CA ARG A 239 31.09 -23.47 -30.12
C ARG A 239 32.52 -23.69 -30.56
N GLU A 240 32.79 -23.62 -31.87
CA GLU A 240 34.14 -23.70 -32.42
C GLU A 240 35.02 -22.57 -31.87
N LEU A 241 34.52 -21.33 -31.87
CA LEU A 241 35.23 -20.20 -31.27
C LEU A 241 35.47 -20.39 -29.77
N PHE A 242 34.49 -20.94 -29.04
CA PHE A 242 34.66 -21.20 -27.61
C PHE A 242 35.72 -22.27 -27.33
N LEU A 243 35.77 -23.32 -28.16
CA LEU A 243 36.80 -24.37 -28.10
C LEU A 243 38.19 -23.85 -28.50
N ALA A 244 38.25 -22.87 -29.40
CA ALA A 244 39.44 -22.11 -29.76
C ALA A 244 39.78 -20.99 -28.75
N ASP A 245 39.30 -21.10 -27.51
CA ASP A 245 39.63 -20.24 -26.38
C ASP A 245 39.17 -18.77 -26.49
N HIS A 246 38.21 -18.45 -27.36
CA HIS A 246 37.57 -17.13 -27.34
C HIS A 246 36.58 -16.99 -26.17
N SER A 247 36.60 -15.83 -25.51
CA SER A 247 35.67 -15.54 -24.40
C SER A 247 34.22 -15.42 -24.89
N ILE A 248 33.26 -15.76 -24.03
CA ILE A 248 31.82 -15.65 -24.34
C ILE A 248 31.44 -14.21 -24.73
N ALA A 249 32.09 -13.21 -24.13
CA ALA A 249 31.88 -11.80 -24.46
C ALA A 249 32.37 -11.46 -25.87
N ALA A 250 33.52 -11.99 -26.29
CA ALA A 250 34.05 -11.83 -27.64
C ALA A 250 33.14 -12.52 -28.68
N ILE A 251 32.66 -13.72 -28.36
CA ILE A 251 31.73 -14.48 -29.20
C ILE A 251 30.39 -13.74 -29.33
N ALA A 252 29.84 -13.23 -28.23
CA ALA A 252 28.61 -12.45 -28.22
C ALA A 252 28.73 -11.18 -29.08
N LYS A 253 29.86 -10.47 -28.99
CA LYS A 253 30.16 -9.29 -29.82
C LYS A 253 30.26 -9.67 -31.30
N ARG A 254 30.95 -10.76 -31.62
CA ARG A 254 31.18 -11.21 -33.00
C ARG A 254 29.91 -11.70 -33.70
N LEU A 255 29.03 -12.36 -32.97
CA LEU A 255 27.72 -12.81 -33.46
C LEU A 255 26.63 -11.74 -33.35
N ASN A 256 26.95 -10.55 -32.84
CA ASN A 256 26.00 -9.47 -32.57
C ASN A 256 24.77 -9.92 -31.74
N VAL A 257 25.02 -10.71 -30.71
CA VAL A 257 24.00 -11.28 -29.83
C VAL A 257 24.25 -10.90 -28.38
N SER A 258 23.22 -10.97 -27.54
CA SER A 258 23.41 -10.74 -26.10
C SER A 258 24.34 -11.80 -25.48
N PHE A 259 25.09 -11.42 -24.45
CA PHE A 259 25.93 -12.35 -23.68
C PHE A 259 25.14 -13.58 -23.21
N THR A 260 23.91 -13.39 -22.73
CA THR A 260 23.03 -14.48 -22.28
C THR A 260 22.70 -15.47 -23.40
N LEU A 261 22.58 -14.98 -24.62
CA LEU A 261 22.27 -15.80 -25.78
C LEU A 261 23.49 -16.61 -26.24
N ALA A 262 24.68 -15.99 -26.28
CA ALA A 262 25.94 -16.70 -26.51
C ALA A 262 26.24 -17.73 -25.40
N TYR A 263 25.99 -17.37 -24.14
CA TYR A 263 26.11 -18.28 -23.00
C TYR A 263 25.19 -19.49 -23.16
N ARG A 264 23.93 -19.29 -23.58
CA ARG A 264 23.02 -20.42 -23.81
C ARG A 264 23.40 -21.26 -25.02
N ALA A 265 23.95 -20.67 -26.08
CA ALA A 265 24.45 -21.41 -27.24
C ALA A 265 25.58 -22.39 -26.87
N ILE A 266 26.47 -21.97 -25.97
CA ILE A 266 27.63 -22.74 -25.52
C ILE A 266 27.25 -23.73 -24.39
N TYR A 267 26.46 -23.30 -23.39
CA TYR A 267 26.20 -24.05 -22.15
C TYR A 267 24.80 -24.70 -22.07
N GLY A 268 23.90 -24.40 -23.01
CA GLY A 268 22.52 -24.88 -23.02
C GLY A 268 22.39 -26.34 -23.45
N LEU A 269 22.69 -27.27 -22.54
CA LEU A 269 22.66 -28.73 -22.77
C LEU A 269 21.26 -29.37 -22.91
N ARG A 270 20.16 -28.61 -23.09
CA ARG A 270 18.81 -29.13 -22.77
C ARG A 270 17.68 -29.05 -23.78
N ARG A 271 17.90 -28.76 -25.07
CA ARG A 271 16.97 -29.12 -26.17
C ARG A 271 17.49 -28.63 -27.52
N ALA A 272 17.58 -29.54 -28.49
CA ALA A 272 18.06 -29.37 -29.86
C ALA A 272 19.58 -29.04 -29.91
N TYR A 273 20.46 -29.79 -30.55
CA TYR A 273 20.40 -30.49 -31.84
C TYR A 273 21.37 -31.68 -31.77
N ALA A 274 20.92 -32.87 -32.16
CA ALA A 274 21.63 -34.13 -31.98
C ALA A 274 22.76 -34.38 -33.00
N ARG A 275 23.19 -33.37 -33.76
CA ARG A 275 24.26 -33.49 -34.76
C ARG A 275 25.28 -32.37 -34.55
N GLY A 276 26.57 -32.72 -34.46
CA GLY A 276 27.67 -31.76 -34.34
C GLY A 276 27.95 -31.19 -32.94
N VAL A 277 27.40 -31.77 -31.87
CA VAL A 277 27.75 -31.35 -30.49
C VAL A 277 29.16 -31.87 -30.16
N PRO A 278 30.11 -31.02 -29.75
CA PRO A 278 31.41 -31.49 -29.24
C PRO A 278 31.18 -32.44 -28.07
N SER A 279 32.02 -33.46 -27.93
CA SER A 279 31.98 -34.38 -26.78
C SER A 279 31.83 -33.58 -25.48
N ARG A 280 31.01 -34.09 -24.55
CA ARG A 280 30.79 -33.50 -23.22
C ARG A 280 32.13 -33.22 -22.50
N ASP A 281 33.13 -34.04 -22.76
CA ASP A 281 34.47 -33.91 -22.18
C ASP A 281 35.20 -32.69 -22.75
N LEU A 282 35.13 -32.48 -24.07
CA LEU A 282 35.73 -31.32 -24.74
C LEU A 282 35.14 -30.00 -24.23
N VAL A 283 33.82 -29.95 -24.03
CA VAL A 283 33.16 -28.77 -23.47
C VAL A 283 33.58 -28.56 -22.02
N SER A 284 33.68 -29.63 -21.23
CA SER A 284 34.09 -29.56 -19.83
C SER A 284 35.54 -29.08 -19.68
N ASP A 285 36.43 -29.54 -20.56
CA ASP A 285 37.82 -29.09 -20.59
C ASP A 285 37.97 -27.64 -21.03
N ALA A 286 37.23 -27.18 -22.06
CA ALA A 286 37.22 -25.78 -22.44
C ALA A 286 36.72 -24.88 -21.29
N ILE A 287 35.67 -25.29 -20.58
CA ILE A 287 35.18 -24.57 -19.40
C ILE A 287 36.25 -24.45 -18.32
N ARG A 288 37.02 -25.53 -18.09
CA ARG A 288 38.12 -25.53 -17.14
C ARG A 288 39.20 -24.52 -17.55
N ARG A 289 39.66 -24.54 -18.80
CA ARG A 289 40.67 -23.61 -19.34
C ARG A 289 40.23 -22.15 -19.25
N HIS A 290 38.98 -21.84 -19.61
CA HIS A 290 38.43 -20.48 -19.49
C HIS A 290 38.36 -19.99 -18.04
N ARG A 291 38.08 -20.89 -17.09
CA ARG A 291 38.09 -20.56 -15.65
C ARG A 291 39.50 -20.35 -15.13
N GLU A 292 40.46 -21.17 -15.55
CA GLU A 292 41.89 -20.99 -15.26
C GLU A 292 42.37 -19.62 -15.77
N ALA A 293 42.09 -19.30 -17.05
CA ALA A 293 42.44 -18.02 -17.65
C ALA A 293 41.77 -16.82 -16.95
N ALA A 294 40.49 -16.93 -16.60
CA ALA A 294 39.78 -15.89 -15.86
C ALA A 294 40.32 -15.71 -14.43
N ALA A 295 40.71 -16.80 -13.76
CA ALA A 295 41.33 -16.74 -12.43
C ALA A 295 42.70 -16.05 -12.49
N MET A 296 43.53 -16.41 -13.48
CA MET A 296 44.82 -15.75 -13.74
C MET A 296 44.64 -14.25 -14.03
N ALA A 297 43.70 -13.89 -14.91
CA ALA A 297 43.46 -12.50 -15.30
C ALA A 297 42.84 -11.63 -14.19
N SER A 298 41.97 -12.18 -13.35
CA SER A 298 41.24 -11.40 -12.33
C SER A 298 42.01 -11.17 -11.03
N ARG A 299 43.00 -12.02 -10.72
CA ARG A 299 43.70 -11.98 -9.42
C ARG A 299 45.22 -11.88 -9.52
N LYS A 300 45.80 -11.75 -10.72
CA LYS A 300 47.26 -11.80 -10.95
C LYS A 300 47.91 -13.04 -10.30
N LEU A 301 47.20 -14.18 -10.30
CA LEU A 301 47.69 -15.41 -9.69
C LEU A 301 48.71 -16.10 -10.59
N SER A 302 49.72 -16.72 -9.99
CA SER A 302 50.71 -17.51 -10.71
C SER A 302 50.14 -18.89 -11.10
N SER A 303 50.71 -19.55 -12.11
CA SER A 303 50.28 -20.91 -12.52
C SER A 303 50.25 -21.93 -11.38
N PRO A 304 51.23 -21.96 -10.45
CA PRO A 304 51.18 -22.81 -9.26
C PRO A 304 49.96 -22.56 -8.37
N ASP A 305 49.58 -21.31 -8.14
CA ASP A 305 48.44 -20.95 -7.27
C ASP A 305 47.11 -21.44 -7.84
N VAL A 306 46.96 -21.35 -9.16
CA VAL A 306 45.77 -21.82 -9.86
C VAL A 306 45.70 -23.35 -9.79
N GLN A 307 46.81 -24.05 -9.97
CA GLN A 307 46.87 -25.51 -9.90
C GLN A 307 46.53 -26.02 -8.49
N ALA A 308 47.08 -25.40 -7.45
CA ALA A 308 46.74 -25.69 -6.06
C ALA A 308 45.24 -25.48 -5.77
N MET A 309 44.63 -24.39 -6.29
CA MET A 309 43.19 -24.17 -6.16
C MET A 309 42.34 -25.30 -6.79
N PHE A 310 42.75 -25.85 -7.93
CA PHE A 310 42.02 -26.95 -8.56
C PHE A 310 42.19 -28.27 -7.82
N GLU A 311 43.36 -28.52 -7.22
CA GLU A 311 43.60 -29.68 -6.35
C GLU A 311 42.74 -29.62 -5.08
N LEU A 312 42.69 -28.47 -4.42
CA LEU A 312 41.82 -28.24 -3.24
C LEU A 312 40.34 -28.50 -3.58
N ARG A 313 39.92 -28.13 -4.79
CA ARG A 313 38.55 -28.39 -5.26
C ARG A 313 38.30 -29.86 -5.61
N ARG A 314 39.28 -30.57 -6.18
CA ARG A 314 39.20 -32.02 -6.42
C ARG A 314 39.11 -32.79 -5.10
N ALA A 315 39.77 -32.30 -4.05
CA ALA A 315 39.64 -32.80 -2.69
C ALA A 315 38.28 -32.43 -2.01
N GLY A 316 37.36 -31.80 -2.74
CA GLY A 316 36.00 -31.49 -2.25
C GLY A 316 35.87 -30.21 -1.44
N MET A 317 36.92 -29.38 -1.34
CA MET A 317 36.85 -28.14 -0.56
C MET A 317 36.15 -27.02 -1.33
N ALA A 318 35.17 -26.40 -0.68
CA ALA A 318 34.37 -25.31 -1.25
C ALA A 318 35.02 -23.95 -0.97
N PHE A 319 35.32 -23.17 -2.02
CA PHE A 319 35.95 -21.84 -1.91
C PHE A 319 35.22 -20.83 -0.99
N ALA A 320 33.94 -21.06 -0.67
CA ALA A 320 33.19 -20.23 0.27
C ALA A 320 33.67 -20.36 1.74
N THR A 321 34.51 -21.34 2.03
CA THR A 321 35.09 -21.57 3.38
C THR A 321 36.46 -20.92 3.58
N ILE A 322 37.03 -20.32 2.53
CA ILE A 322 38.37 -19.73 2.56
C ILE A 322 38.21 -18.22 2.73
N ASP A 323 38.22 -17.80 4.00
CA ASP A 323 38.20 -16.40 4.42
C ASP A 323 39.57 -15.74 4.14
N GLU A 324 39.58 -14.48 3.69
CA GLU A 324 40.80 -13.77 3.23
C GLU A 324 41.85 -13.59 4.35
N HIS A 325 41.44 -13.72 5.62
CA HIS A 325 42.35 -13.67 6.79
C HIS A 325 42.90 -15.04 7.21
N ARG A 326 42.39 -16.14 6.64
CA ARG A 326 42.85 -17.50 6.93
C ARG A 326 43.93 -17.98 5.97
N TRP A 327 43.97 -17.41 4.77
CA TRP A 327 44.86 -17.86 3.69
C TRP A 327 46.35 -17.82 4.07
N ALA A 328 46.81 -16.77 4.76
CA ALA A 328 48.22 -16.67 5.18
C ALA A 328 48.59 -17.64 6.32
N LYS A 329 47.67 -17.90 7.27
CA LYS A 329 47.91 -18.81 8.40
C LYS A 329 47.80 -20.28 7.99
N ASP A 330 46.85 -20.60 7.13
CA ASP A 330 46.65 -21.97 6.66
C ASP A 330 47.73 -22.36 5.64
N LEU A 331 48.25 -21.42 4.83
CA LEU A 331 49.44 -21.68 3.99
C LEU A 331 50.71 -21.84 4.80
N GLN A 332 50.95 -21.03 5.84
CA GLN A 332 52.11 -21.19 6.72
C GLN A 332 52.05 -22.53 7.47
N GLY A 333 50.88 -22.87 8.05
CA GLY A 333 50.68 -24.13 8.74
C GLY A 333 50.76 -25.36 7.83
N MET A 334 50.34 -25.25 6.56
CA MET A 334 50.53 -26.31 5.56
C MET A 334 51.98 -26.39 5.06
N TRP A 335 52.70 -25.27 4.95
CA TRP A 335 54.14 -25.28 4.63
C TRP A 335 54.94 -25.97 5.73
N ASP A 336 54.62 -25.70 6.99
CA ASP A 336 55.24 -26.36 8.14
C ASP A 336 54.90 -27.87 8.20
N LEU A 337 53.69 -28.26 7.78
CA LEU A 337 53.25 -29.66 7.72
C LEU A 337 53.84 -30.45 6.53
N LEU A 338 54.07 -29.79 5.40
CA LEU A 338 54.56 -30.44 4.17
C LEU A 338 56.08 -30.35 4.02
N PHE A 339 56.72 -29.34 4.61
CA PHE A 339 58.15 -29.03 4.42
C PHE A 339 58.90 -28.75 5.74
N GLY A 340 58.22 -28.63 6.89
CA GLY A 340 58.80 -28.29 8.19
C GLY A 340 59.44 -29.46 8.95
N GLY A 341 60.25 -30.26 8.25
CA GLY A 341 61.03 -31.35 8.82
C GLY A 341 62.51 -31.21 8.50
N ALA A 342 63.18 -30.17 9.03
CA ALA A 342 64.62 -30.14 9.28
C ALA A 342 64.98 -28.81 9.98
N GLY A 343 65.49 -28.94 11.20
CA GLY A 343 65.93 -27.85 12.07
C GLY A 343 66.13 -28.38 13.48
#